data_AF-A0A0C9ZDQ1-F1
#
_entry.id   AF-A0A0C9ZDQ1-F1
#
_cell.length_a   1.000
_cell.length_b   1.000
_cell.length_c   1.000
_cell.angle_alpha   90.00
_cell.angle_beta   90.00
_cell.angle_gamma   90.00
#
_symmetry.space_group_name_H-M   'P 1'
#
loop_
_entity.id
_entity.type
_entity.pdbx_description
1 polymer ?
#
loop_
_entity_poly.entity_id
_entity_poly.type
_entity_poly.pdbx_seq_one_letter_code
_entity_poly.pdbx_strand_id
1 'polypeptide(L)'
;LISYFDNSECIQLFQNRPGGLIHIVDDQAHWSHKKTDHMMVEAFTKRSGNHSSFKLGGGLDRSGFLMFTICLFNGPVTYSSEAFLERNLDALNSDFTALLHGTAVGTGVVDGGEGAGSINPFVQGLFFRKSHRHTGSSRT
;
A
#
# COMPACT_ATOMS: atom_id res chain seq x y z
N LEU A 1 35.82 -9.26 11.93
CA LEU A 1 34.76 -8.28 11.64
C LEU A 1 33.85 -8.90 10.59
N ILE A 2 32.58 -9.09 10.91
CA ILE A 2 31.60 -9.56 9.91
C ILE A 2 31.34 -8.38 8.97
N SER A 3 31.54 -8.57 7.68
CA SER A 3 31.19 -7.58 6.67
C SER A 3 29.68 -7.44 6.62
N TYR A 4 29.15 -6.28 7.00
CA TYR A 4 27.72 -5.97 6.91
C TYR A 4 27.45 -5.39 5.53
N PHE A 5 26.48 -5.97 4.81
CA PHE A 5 25.95 -5.37 3.60
C PHE A 5 24.92 -4.31 3.97
N ASP A 6 25.23 -3.05 3.69
CA ASP A 6 24.28 -1.95 3.90
C ASP A 6 23.22 -1.95 2.80
N ASN A 7 21.96 -2.16 3.18
CA ASN A 7 20.80 -2.15 2.29
C ASN A 7 20.00 -0.84 2.37
N SER A 8 20.52 0.20 3.00
CA SER A 8 19.87 1.50 3.18
C SER A 8 19.31 2.09 1.89
N GLU A 9 20.07 2.08 0.79
CA GLU A 9 19.63 2.56 -0.52
C GLU A 9 18.42 1.78 -1.05
N CYS A 10 18.40 0.46 -0.88
CA CYS A 10 17.25 -0.37 -1.27
C CYS A 10 16.01 -0.04 -0.41
N ILE A 11 16.19 0.23 0.88
CA ILE A 11 15.08 0.67 1.73
C ILE A 11 14.56 2.05 1.30
N GLN A 12 15.45 2.98 0.95
CA GLN A 12 15.07 4.29 0.43
C GLN A 12 14.31 4.20 -0.89
N LEU A 13 14.70 3.30 -1.80
CA LEU A 13 13.97 3.03 -3.05
C LEU A 13 12.48 2.76 -2.78
N PHE A 14 12.13 2.03 -1.71
CA PHE A 14 10.74 1.78 -1.35
C PHE A 14 10.08 2.98 -0.65
N GLN A 15 10.75 3.55 0.34
CA GLN A 15 10.13 4.44 1.33
C GLN A 15 10.17 5.92 0.98
N ASN A 16 11.02 6.34 0.03
CA ASN A 16 11.21 7.76 -0.27
C ASN A 16 9.87 8.44 -0.62
N ARG A 17 9.63 9.63 -0.08
CA ARG A 17 8.43 10.42 -0.36
C ARG A 17 8.83 11.87 -0.66
N PRO A 18 8.49 12.41 -1.86
CA PRO A 18 7.78 11.76 -2.96
C PRO A 18 8.70 10.87 -3.81
N GLY A 19 8.13 9.82 -4.41
CA GLY A 19 8.72 9.09 -5.54
C GLY A 19 9.52 7.83 -5.20
N GLY A 20 9.43 7.29 -3.99
CA GLY A 20 9.72 5.88 -3.73
C GLY A 20 8.64 4.99 -4.35
N LEU A 21 8.93 3.70 -4.48
CA LEU A 21 8.01 2.75 -5.13
C LEU A 21 6.63 2.74 -4.46
N ILE A 22 6.58 2.68 -3.12
CA ILE A 22 5.30 2.65 -2.37
C ILE A 22 4.50 3.93 -2.62
N HIS A 23 5.15 5.08 -2.63
CA HIS A 23 4.50 6.36 -2.92
C HIS A 23 3.89 6.38 -4.33
N ILE A 24 4.61 5.86 -5.33
CA ILE A 24 4.11 5.79 -6.71
C ILE A 24 2.91 4.85 -6.80
N VAL A 25 2.93 3.70 -6.12
CA VAL A 25 1.80 2.76 -6.07
C VAL A 25 0.60 3.43 -5.42
N ASP A 26 0.76 4.02 -4.23
CA ASP A 26 -0.32 4.71 -3.51
C ASP A 26 -0.96 5.82 -4.37
N ASP A 27 -0.13 6.66 -4.98
CA ASP A 27 -0.59 7.73 -5.86
C ASP A 27 -1.34 7.18 -7.06
N GLN A 28 -0.79 6.19 -7.79
CA GLN A 28 -1.46 5.68 -8.98
C GLN A 28 -2.70 4.86 -8.66
N ALA A 29 -2.71 4.13 -7.55
CA ALA A 29 -3.86 3.37 -7.07
C ALA A 29 -5.04 4.32 -6.81
N HIS A 30 -4.82 5.47 -6.16
CA HIS A 30 -5.86 6.49 -5.99
C HIS A 30 -6.45 6.99 -7.33
N TRP A 31 -5.70 6.88 -8.43
CA TRP A 31 -6.13 7.25 -9.77
C TRP A 31 -6.33 6.04 -10.70
N SER A 32 -6.68 4.87 -10.17
CA SER A 32 -6.84 3.61 -10.94
C SER A 32 -7.85 3.71 -12.09
N HIS A 33 -8.80 4.63 -12.04
CA HIS A 33 -9.71 4.96 -13.15
C HIS A 33 -9.00 5.58 -14.39
N LYS A 34 -7.75 6.03 -14.23
CA LYS A 34 -6.90 6.65 -15.26
C LYS A 34 -5.50 6.04 -15.36
N LYS A 35 -5.09 5.24 -14.39
CA LYS A 35 -3.75 4.67 -14.27
C LYS A 35 -3.84 3.15 -14.31
N THR A 36 -2.98 2.55 -15.13
CA THR A 36 -2.87 1.10 -15.25
C THR A 36 -1.59 0.60 -14.60
N ASP A 37 -1.52 -0.71 -14.33
CA ASP A 37 -0.30 -1.34 -13.81
C ASP A 37 0.90 -1.14 -14.74
N HIS A 38 0.67 -1.06 -16.06
CA HIS A 38 1.72 -0.74 -17.03
C HIS A 38 2.29 0.67 -16.80
N MET A 39 1.43 1.67 -16.63
CA MET A 39 1.85 3.05 -16.33
C MET A 39 2.55 3.15 -14.97
N MET A 40 2.23 2.26 -14.02
CA MET A 40 2.93 2.15 -12.75
C MET A 40 4.37 1.68 -12.96
N VAL A 41 4.58 0.60 -13.72
CA VAL A 41 5.94 0.10 -14.01
C VAL A 41 6.76 1.09 -14.85
N GLU A 42 6.14 1.80 -15.78
CA GLU A 42 6.79 2.92 -16.49
C GLU A 42 7.26 4.01 -15.52
N ALA A 43 6.43 4.38 -14.55
CA ALA A 43 6.79 5.36 -13.54
C ALA A 43 7.95 4.87 -12.64
N PHE A 44 7.96 3.59 -12.26
CA PHE A 44 9.10 2.98 -11.57
C PHE A 44 10.37 3.10 -12.41
N THR A 45 10.31 2.76 -13.69
CA THR A 45 11.47 2.81 -14.59
C THR A 45 11.96 4.24 -14.76
N LYS A 46 11.05 5.21 -14.93
CA LYS A 46 11.40 6.63 -15.05
C LYS A 46 12.09 7.17 -13.79
N ARG A 47 11.65 6.74 -12.62
CA ARG A 47 12.14 7.26 -11.34
C ARG A 47 13.36 6.52 -10.80
N SER A 48 13.42 5.21 -11.00
CA SER A 48 14.36 4.30 -10.36
C SER A 48 15.14 3.44 -11.36
N GLY A 49 15.04 3.67 -12.66
CA GLY A 49 15.72 2.88 -13.70
C GLY A 49 17.25 2.87 -13.59
N ASN A 50 17.85 3.88 -12.94
CA ASN A 50 19.29 3.95 -12.69
C ASN A 50 19.69 3.44 -11.29
N HIS A 51 18.72 3.01 -10.47
CA HIS A 51 18.97 2.55 -9.11
C HIS A 51 19.50 1.11 -9.13
N SER A 52 20.60 0.83 -8.44
CA SER A 52 21.27 -0.48 -8.45
C SER A 52 20.36 -1.63 -7.99
N SER A 53 19.42 -1.33 -7.08
CA SER A 53 18.41 -2.28 -6.59
C SER A 53 17.15 -2.43 -7.45
N PHE A 54 17.00 -1.70 -8.56
CA PHE A 54 15.83 -1.80 -9.44
C PHE A 54 16.23 -2.19 -10.86
N LYS A 55 15.48 -3.11 -11.47
CA LYS A 55 15.61 -3.44 -12.89
C LYS A 55 14.22 -3.60 -13.51
N LEU A 56 14.03 -3.07 -14.71
CA LEU A 56 12.86 -3.44 -15.51
C LEU A 56 13.02 -4.90 -15.94
N GLY A 57 11.98 -5.71 -15.73
CA GLY A 57 11.97 -7.10 -16.16
C GLY A 57 12.09 -7.17 -17.68
N GLY A 58 12.91 -8.10 -18.18
CA GLY A 58 13.29 -8.18 -19.60
C GLY A 58 12.16 -8.54 -20.58
N GLY A 59 10.90 -8.34 -20.21
CA GLY A 59 9.72 -8.63 -21.03
C GLY A 59 8.44 -8.68 -20.21
N LEU A 60 7.39 -9.21 -20.83
CA LEU A 60 6.13 -9.52 -20.17
C LEU A 60 6.16 -10.93 -19.57
N ASP A 61 5.34 -11.15 -18.55
CA ASP A 61 5.09 -12.49 -18.02
C ASP A 61 4.23 -13.34 -18.98
N ARG A 62 3.87 -14.55 -18.55
CA ARG A 62 3.05 -15.47 -19.35
C ARG A 62 1.64 -14.95 -19.62
N SER A 63 1.15 -14.04 -18.79
CA SER A 63 -0.17 -13.43 -18.85
C SER A 63 -0.17 -12.10 -19.62
N GLY A 64 1.00 -11.63 -20.05
CA GLY A 64 1.13 -10.37 -20.78
C GLY A 64 1.16 -9.13 -19.89
N PHE A 65 1.62 -9.25 -18.64
CA PHE A 65 1.88 -8.11 -17.76
C PHE A 65 3.36 -7.77 -17.69
N LEU A 66 3.70 -6.50 -17.49
CA LEU A 66 5.08 -6.10 -17.28
C LEU A 66 5.62 -6.70 -15.99
N MET A 67 6.91 -7.05 -15.99
CA MET A 67 7.61 -7.47 -14.79
C MET A 67 8.65 -6.42 -14.38
N PHE A 68 8.97 -6.38 -13.09
CA PHE A 68 10.10 -5.63 -12.56
C PHE A 68 10.82 -6.44 -11.49
N THR A 69 12.11 -6.18 -11.30
CA THR A 69 12.95 -6.92 -10.37
C THR A 69 13.54 -5.97 -9.34
N ILE A 70 13.46 -6.36 -8.08
CA ILE A 70 14.14 -5.68 -6.96
C ILE A 70 15.30 -6.55 -6.49
N CYS A 71 16.51 -6.00 -6.47
CA CYS A 71 17.67 -6.66 -5.89
C CYS A 71 17.71 -6.38 -4.37
N LEU A 72 17.15 -7.31 -3.60
CA LEU A 72 17.15 -7.28 -2.15
C LEU A 72 18.50 -7.80 -1.61
N PHE A 73 18.73 -7.63 -0.30
CA PHE A 73 19.95 -8.10 0.36
C PHE A 73 20.16 -9.63 0.25
N ASN A 74 19.07 -10.39 0.09
CA ASN A 74 19.07 -11.85 -0.06
C ASN A 74 18.95 -12.31 -1.52
N GLY A 75 19.02 -11.38 -2.48
CA GLY A 75 18.98 -11.68 -3.91
C GLY A 75 17.87 -10.96 -4.68
N PRO A 76 17.84 -11.14 -6.01
CA PRO A 76 16.83 -10.54 -6.87
C PRO A 76 15.47 -11.24 -6.73
N VAL A 77 14.41 -10.45 -6.65
CA VAL A 77 13.01 -10.92 -6.68
C VAL A 77 12.29 -10.22 -7.82
N THR A 78 11.69 -11.00 -8.72
CA THR A 78 10.90 -10.50 -9.85
C THR A 78 9.41 -10.53 -9.51
N TYR A 79 8.75 -9.42 -9.75
CA TYR A 79 7.31 -9.21 -9.53
C TYR A 79 6.62 -9.04 -10.88
N SER A 80 5.44 -9.65 -11.03
CA SER A 80 4.49 -9.26 -12.07
C SER A 80 3.73 -8.01 -11.63
N SER A 81 3.40 -7.14 -12.58
CA SER A 81 2.56 -5.98 -12.34
C SER A 81 1.07 -6.32 -12.31
N GLU A 82 0.68 -7.58 -12.54
CA GLU A 82 -0.72 -8.00 -12.58
C GLU A 82 -1.50 -7.57 -11.33
N ALA A 83 -2.57 -6.78 -11.54
CA ALA A 83 -3.50 -6.30 -10.52
C ALA A 83 -2.85 -5.53 -9.35
N PHE A 84 -1.65 -4.99 -9.53
CA PHE A 84 -0.88 -4.38 -8.43
C PHE A 84 -1.60 -3.17 -7.82
N LEU A 85 -2.19 -2.30 -8.67
CA LEU A 85 -2.94 -1.14 -8.20
C LEU A 85 -4.26 -1.52 -7.53
N GLU A 86 -4.95 -2.53 -8.05
CA GLU A 86 -6.19 -3.06 -7.46
C GLU A 86 -5.91 -3.60 -6.05
N ARG A 87 -4.88 -4.44 -5.90
CA ARG A 87 -4.48 -5.01 -4.60
C ARG A 87 -4.03 -3.95 -3.60
N ASN A 88 -3.48 -2.83 -4.06
CA ASN A 88 -3.16 -1.72 -3.16
C ASN A 88 -4.41 -1.02 -2.62
N LEU A 89 -5.53 -1.07 -3.36
CA LEU A 89 -6.81 -0.49 -2.96
C LEU A 89 -7.71 -1.43 -2.16
N ASP A 90 -7.32 -2.69 -1.93
CA ASP A 90 -8.10 -3.72 -1.21
C ASP A 90 -8.30 -3.43 0.30
N ALA A 91 -8.50 -2.16 0.65
CA ALA A 91 -8.99 -1.75 1.94
C ALA A 91 -10.45 -2.18 2.11
N LEU A 92 -10.77 -2.68 3.31
CA LEU A 92 -12.15 -2.97 3.70
C LEU A 92 -13.00 -1.70 3.59
N ASN A 93 -14.18 -1.82 2.99
CA ASN A 93 -15.13 -0.72 2.88
C ASN A 93 -15.42 -0.12 4.27
N SER A 94 -15.39 1.21 4.36
CA SER A 94 -15.60 1.97 5.59
C SER A 94 -16.93 1.65 6.27
N ASP A 95 -17.96 1.31 5.50
CA ASP A 95 -19.29 0.97 6.02
C ASP A 95 -19.26 -0.35 6.78
N PHE A 96 -18.56 -1.37 6.26
CA PHE A 96 -18.38 -2.63 7.01
C PHE A 96 -17.53 -2.41 8.26
N THR A 97 -16.51 -1.55 8.16
CA THR A 97 -15.69 -1.19 9.33
C THR A 97 -16.54 -0.48 10.39
N ALA A 98 -17.41 0.44 9.99
CA ALA A 98 -18.32 1.16 10.88
C ALA A 98 -19.39 0.24 11.49
N LEU A 99 -19.96 -0.67 10.70
CA LEU A 99 -20.94 -1.67 11.14
C LEU A 99 -20.34 -2.66 12.14
N LEU A 100 -19.09 -3.08 11.97
CA LEU A 100 -18.46 -4.08 12.85
C LEU A 100 -17.88 -3.45 14.12
N HIS A 101 -17.36 -2.23 14.02
CA HIS A 101 -16.91 -1.45 15.18
C HIS A 101 -18.07 -0.93 16.04
N GLY A 102 -19.16 -0.48 15.40
CA GLY A 102 -20.23 0.27 16.04
C GLY A 102 -19.88 1.75 16.16
N THR A 103 -20.75 2.63 15.68
CA THR A 103 -20.62 4.06 15.94
C THR A 103 -21.28 4.35 17.28
N ALA A 104 -20.51 4.43 18.36
CA ALA A 104 -21.02 4.93 19.63
C ALA A 104 -21.32 6.44 19.50
N VAL A 105 -22.40 6.80 18.81
CA VAL A 105 -23.02 8.12 18.97
C VAL A 105 -23.72 8.05 20.32
N GLY A 106 -23.16 8.79 21.28
CA GLY A 106 -23.53 8.75 22.69
C GLY A 106 -24.96 9.25 22.97
N THR A 107 -25.92 8.36 22.83
CA THR A 107 -27.24 8.51 23.45
C THR A 107 -27.54 7.23 24.21
N GLY A 108 -27.55 7.32 25.54
CA GLY A 108 -27.80 6.20 26.45
C GLY A 108 -29.22 5.68 26.35
N VAL A 109 -29.51 4.88 25.33
CA VAL A 109 -30.70 4.03 25.27
C VAL A 109 -30.26 2.63 24.91
N VAL A 110 -30.37 1.74 25.89
CA VAL A 110 -30.39 0.29 25.74
C VAL A 110 -31.75 -0.08 25.13
N ASP A 111 -31.83 -0.06 23.81
CA ASP A 111 -32.80 -0.88 23.11
C ASP A 111 -32.17 -1.39 21.81
N GLY A 112 -32.39 -2.66 21.52
CA GLY A 112 -31.74 -3.35 20.41
C GLY A 112 -32.20 -2.80 19.07
N GLY A 113 -31.43 -1.89 18.48
CA GLY A 113 -31.72 -1.38 17.14
C GLY A 113 -30.68 -0.38 16.67
N GLU A 114 -30.00 -0.71 15.57
CA GLU A 114 -29.29 0.22 14.69
C GLU A 114 -28.18 1.07 15.33
N GLY A 115 -27.00 0.48 15.53
CA GLY A 115 -25.77 1.26 15.82
C GLY A 115 -24.73 0.57 16.71
N ALA A 116 -25.08 -0.56 17.34
CA ALA A 116 -24.30 -1.18 18.42
C ALA A 116 -22.98 -1.86 17.99
N GLY A 117 -22.67 -1.97 16.70
CA GLY A 117 -21.49 -2.70 16.26
C GLY A 117 -21.65 -4.21 16.41
N SER A 118 -20.54 -4.97 16.32
CA SER A 118 -20.55 -6.40 16.63
C SER A 118 -20.78 -6.64 18.13
N ILE A 119 -21.59 -7.63 18.48
CA ILE A 119 -21.74 -8.06 19.89
C ILE A 119 -20.50 -8.78 20.43
N ASN A 120 -19.58 -9.20 19.56
CA ASN A 120 -18.39 -9.93 19.94
C ASN A 120 -17.24 -8.93 20.21
N PRO A 121 -16.70 -8.85 21.44
CA PRO A 121 -15.65 -7.89 21.78
C PRO A 121 -14.35 -8.12 21.03
N PHE A 122 -14.05 -9.36 20.62
CA PHE A 122 -12.90 -9.64 19.74
C PHE A 122 -13.10 -8.99 18.36
N VAL A 123 -14.30 -9.11 17.80
CA VAL A 123 -14.65 -8.49 16.51
C VAL A 123 -14.58 -6.98 16.60
N GLN A 124 -15.18 -6.36 17.63
CA GLN A 124 -15.02 -4.93 17.86
C GLN A 124 -13.55 -4.50 17.92
N GLY A 125 -12.73 -5.26 18.67
CA GLY A 125 -11.29 -5.01 18.81
C GLY A 125 -10.51 -5.08 17.50
N LEU A 126 -10.89 -5.95 16.55
CA LEU A 126 -10.27 -6.03 15.22
C LEU A 126 -10.52 -4.77 14.38
N PHE A 127 -11.67 -4.11 14.56
CA PHE A 127 -12.08 -2.95 13.76
C PHE A 127 -11.90 -1.59 14.49
N PHE A 128 -11.21 -1.56 15.63
CA PHE A 128 -10.84 -0.32 16.33
C PHE A 128 -9.79 0.48 15.52
N ARG A 129 -10.24 1.53 14.83
CA ARG A 129 -9.38 2.36 13.97
C ARG A 129 -8.38 3.19 14.78
N LYS A 130 -7.09 2.87 14.73
CA LYS A 130 -6.02 3.87 14.90
C LYS A 130 -5.93 4.69 13.61
N SER A 131 -6.68 5.79 13.54
CA SER A 131 -6.59 6.72 12.41
C SER A 131 -5.30 7.52 12.52
N HIS A 132 -4.24 7.11 11.83
CA HIS A 132 -3.07 7.96 11.61
C HIS A 132 -3.34 8.81 10.36
N ARG A 133 -4.08 9.90 10.54
CA ARG A 133 -4.05 11.01 9.58
C ARG A 133 -2.69 11.69 9.74
N HIS A 134 -1.80 11.48 8.78
CA HIS A 134 -0.53 12.18 8.69
C HIS A 134 -0.82 13.66 8.38
N THR A 135 -0.90 14.50 9.41
CA THR A 135 -1.01 15.95 9.26
C THR A 135 0.34 16.50 8.82
N GLY A 136 0.57 16.53 7.50
CA GLY A 136 1.67 17.28 6.91
C GLY A 136 1.37 18.78 7.01
N SER A 137 1.73 19.38 8.14
CA SER A 137 1.75 20.83 8.30
C SER A 137 2.97 21.39 7.57
N SER A 138 2.81 21.86 6.33
CA SER A 138 3.83 22.70 5.68
C SER A 138 3.92 24.04 6.39
N ARG A 139 4.98 24.20 7.19
CA ARG A 139 5.57 25.48 7.56
C ARG A 139 6.99 25.48 7.01
N THR A 140 7.21 26.28 5.96
CA THR A 140 8.08 27.47 5.90
C THR A 140 8.08 27.97 4.47
#